data_AF-A0AAD9MTN3-F1
#
_entry.id   AF-A0AAD9MTN3-F1
#
_cell.length_a   1.000
_cell.length_b   1.000
_cell.length_c   1.000
_cell.angle_alpha   90.00
_cell.angle_beta   90.00
_cell.angle_gamma   90.00
#
_symmetry.space_group_name_H-M   'P 1'
#
loop_
_entity.id
_entity.type
_entity.pdbx_description
1 polymer ?
#
loop_
_entity_poly.entity_id
_entity_poly.type
_entity_poly.pdbx_seq_one_letter_code
_entity_poly.pdbx_strand_id
1 'polypeptide(L)'
;MFERNYKFYLAFENNICTDYYTEKLLNPLEHEIVPIVFGGADYEHGFPQGSLINVVDFPNPKDLAHYLRTMTEEQYNGCLQWKASYRVLYANDDCVLCELLHDSAYTRGEQILPPSYGGNYSKWWNDSCHNDLIYELKGKGGW
;
A
#
# COMPACT_ATOMS: atom_id res chain seq x y z
N MET A 1 -20.02 -3.66 12.07
CA MET A 1 -18.70 -3.11 11.66
C MET A 1 -17.77 -4.28 11.39
N PHE A 2 -17.11 -4.31 10.24
CA PHE A 2 -16.43 -5.51 9.70
C PHE A 2 -15.32 -6.07 10.60
N GLU A 3 -14.64 -5.20 11.35
CA GLU A 3 -13.54 -5.52 12.29
C GLU A 3 -13.93 -6.51 13.41
N ARG A 4 -15.22 -6.66 13.71
CA ARG A 4 -15.68 -7.62 14.74
C ARG A 4 -15.63 -9.07 14.26
N ASN A 5 -15.59 -9.29 12.95
CA ASN A 5 -15.75 -10.60 12.34
C ASN A 5 -14.54 -11.02 11.47
N TYR A 6 -13.69 -10.07 11.08
CA TYR A 6 -12.59 -10.32 10.15
C TYR A 6 -11.32 -9.61 10.61
N LYS A 7 -10.23 -10.37 10.67
CA LYS A 7 -8.87 -9.85 10.96
C LYS A 7 -8.17 -9.29 9.73
N PHE A 8 -8.57 -9.76 8.55
CA PHE A 8 -7.88 -9.47 7.30
C PHE A 8 -8.86 -8.96 6.24
N TYR A 9 -8.36 -8.08 5.36
CA TYR A 9 -9.10 -7.58 4.20
C TYR A 9 -8.21 -7.67 2.95
N LEU A 10 -8.72 -8.24 1.87
CA LEU A 10 -8.00 -8.31 0.59
C LEU A 10 -8.07 -6.93 -0.10
N ALA A 11 -7.01 -6.15 0.06
CA ALA A 11 -6.84 -4.81 -0.49
C ALA A 11 -6.12 -4.86 -1.85
N PHE A 12 -6.67 -5.59 -2.81
CA PHE A 12 -6.04 -5.80 -4.12
C PHE A 12 -6.38 -4.66 -5.06
N GLU A 13 -5.38 -4.15 -5.76
CA GLU A 13 -5.59 -3.12 -6.75
C GLU A 13 -5.94 -3.68 -8.12
N ASN A 14 -6.67 -2.88 -8.89
CA ASN A 14 -7.10 -3.27 -10.24
C ASN A 14 -5.91 -3.39 -11.20
N ASN A 15 -4.84 -2.63 -10.95
CA ASN A 15 -3.61 -2.61 -11.72
C ASN A 15 -2.42 -2.62 -10.77
N ILE A 16 -1.30 -3.16 -11.25
CA ILE A 16 -0.05 -3.20 -10.50
C ILE A 16 0.82 -2.06 -11.01
N CYS A 17 0.80 -0.91 -10.33
CA CYS A 17 1.57 0.25 -10.76
C CYS A 17 2.34 0.87 -9.60
N THR A 18 3.52 1.43 -9.90
CA THR A 18 4.31 2.24 -8.99
C THR A 18 3.44 3.34 -8.39
N ASP A 19 3.52 3.52 -7.08
CA ASP A 19 2.77 4.50 -6.28
C ASP A 19 1.23 4.37 -6.33
N TYR A 20 0.68 3.34 -6.99
CA TYR A 20 -0.77 3.17 -7.09
C TYR A 20 -1.33 2.36 -5.91
N TYR A 21 -1.99 3.09 -5.01
CA TYR A 21 -2.84 2.54 -3.95
C TYR A 21 -4.11 3.39 -3.83
N THR A 22 -5.19 2.79 -3.36
CA THR A 22 -6.52 3.42 -3.30
C THR A 22 -7.17 3.26 -1.94
N GLU A 23 -8.47 3.58 -1.84
CA GLU A 23 -9.30 3.35 -0.67
C GLU A 23 -9.29 1.89 -0.20
N LYS A 24 -8.99 0.94 -1.09
CA LYS A 24 -8.92 -0.49 -0.75
C LYS A 24 -7.87 -0.77 0.32
N LEU A 25 -6.75 -0.04 0.31
CA LEU A 25 -5.72 -0.09 1.35
C LEU A 25 -6.06 0.84 2.53
N LEU A 26 -6.54 2.06 2.25
CA LEU A 26 -6.74 3.06 3.31
C LEU A 26 -7.91 2.72 4.25
N ASN A 27 -9.04 2.26 3.72
CA ASN A 27 -10.23 1.93 4.51
C ASN A 27 -9.94 0.91 5.62
N PRO A 28 -9.33 -0.27 5.36
CA PRO A 28 -9.05 -1.24 6.44
C PRO A 28 -8.05 -0.70 7.47
N LEU A 29 -7.13 0.21 7.11
CA LEU A 29 -6.18 0.81 8.04
C LEU A 29 -6.83 1.71 9.10
N GLU A 30 -8.06 2.18 8.91
CA GLU A 30 -8.83 2.86 9.96
C GLU A 30 -9.31 1.90 11.05
N HIS A 31 -9.50 0.64 10.68
CA HIS A 31 -10.07 -0.40 11.52
C HIS A 31 -8.98 -1.27 12.16
N GLU A 32 -9.36 -2.09 13.13
CA GLU A 32 -8.49 -3.18 13.60
C GLU A 32 -8.55 -4.34 12.60
N ILE A 33 -8.09 -4.08 11.38
CA ILE A 33 -8.04 -5.02 10.26
C ILE A 33 -6.67 -4.86 9.59
N VAL A 34 -6.00 -5.98 9.32
CA VAL A 34 -4.71 -5.99 8.60
C VAL A 34 -4.99 -6.16 7.09
N PRO A 35 -4.68 -5.16 6.25
CA PRO A 35 -4.82 -5.30 4.81
C PRO A 35 -3.80 -6.27 4.24
N ILE A 36 -4.28 -7.14 3.35
CA ILE A 36 -3.47 -8.00 2.50
C ILE A 36 -3.44 -7.35 1.12
N VAL A 37 -2.29 -6.79 0.73
CA VAL A 37 -2.15 -5.97 -0.46
C VAL A 37 -1.62 -6.78 -1.64
N PHE A 38 -2.11 -6.43 -2.82
CA PHE A 38 -1.54 -6.88 -4.08
C PHE A 38 -1.61 -5.71 -5.06
N GLY A 39 -0.45 -5.12 -5.35
CA GLY A 39 -0.31 -3.89 -6.12
C GLY A 39 1.17 -3.56 -6.32
N GLY A 40 1.46 -2.39 -6.91
CA GLY A 40 2.82 -1.99 -7.28
C GLY A 40 3.38 -0.82 -6.47
N ALA A 41 2.66 -0.36 -5.44
CA ALA A 41 3.10 0.76 -4.62
C ALA A 41 4.29 0.39 -3.72
N ASP A 42 5.08 1.39 -3.36
CA ASP A 42 6.14 1.25 -2.36
C ASP A 42 5.54 1.29 -0.95
N TYR A 43 5.17 0.10 -0.46
CA TYR A 43 4.54 -0.04 0.85
C TYR A 43 5.50 0.21 2.02
N GLU A 44 6.81 0.07 1.82
CA GLU A 44 7.80 0.24 2.88
C GLU A 44 8.02 1.71 3.24
N HIS A 45 8.01 2.59 2.23
CA HIS A 45 8.19 4.04 2.45
C HIS A 45 6.87 4.78 2.71
N GLY A 46 5.74 4.28 2.19
CA GLY A 46 4.44 4.94 2.29
C GLY A 46 3.64 4.62 3.55
N PHE A 47 3.95 3.52 4.25
CA PHE A 47 3.12 3.00 5.34
C PHE A 47 3.97 2.57 6.55
N PRO A 48 3.39 2.58 7.77
CA PRO A 48 4.10 2.08 8.94
C PRO A 48 4.54 0.62 8.75
N GLN A 49 5.77 0.31 9.15
CA GLN A 49 6.32 -1.03 9.01
C GLN A 49 5.44 -2.08 9.71
N GLY A 50 5.15 -3.18 9.02
CA GLY A 50 4.33 -4.28 9.53
C GLY A 50 2.82 -3.99 9.58
N SER A 51 2.36 -2.83 9.11
CA SER A 51 0.93 -2.47 9.08
C SER A 51 0.10 -3.26 8.07
N LEU A 52 0.75 -3.95 7.14
CA LEU A 52 0.13 -4.67 6.03
C LEU A 52 0.89 -5.96 5.70
N ILE A 53 0.25 -6.85 4.94
CA ILE A 53 0.84 -8.09 4.45
C ILE A 53 0.85 -8.01 2.92
N ASN A 54 2.03 -8.06 2.29
CA ASN A 54 2.12 -8.02 0.83
C ASN A 54 2.10 -9.44 0.25
N VAL A 55 1.23 -9.68 -0.72
CA VAL A 55 1.10 -11.01 -1.37
C VAL A 55 2.41 -11.43 -2.05
N VAL A 56 3.19 -10.48 -2.58
CA VAL A 56 4.42 -10.80 -3.31
C VAL A 56 5.57 -11.27 -2.41
N ASP A 57 5.44 -11.13 -1.09
CA ASP A 57 6.42 -11.65 -0.12
C ASP A 57 6.30 -13.19 0.04
N PHE A 58 5.25 -13.79 -0.53
CA PHE A 58 4.97 -15.21 -0.45
C PHE A 58 5.25 -15.90 -1.78
N PRO A 59 5.87 -17.10 -1.78
CA PRO A 59 6.17 -17.83 -3.01
C PRO A 59 4.94 -18.19 -3.85
N ASN A 60 3.79 -18.41 -3.20
CA ASN A 60 2.51 -18.75 -3.83
C ASN A 60 1.33 -18.51 -2.86
N PRO A 61 0.07 -18.52 -3.36
CA PRO A 61 -1.11 -18.29 -2.52
C PRO A 61 -1.33 -19.32 -1.40
N LYS A 62 -0.82 -20.55 -1.54
CA LYS A 62 -0.95 -21.59 -0.52
C LYS A 62 -0.11 -21.26 0.71
N ASP A 63 1.09 -20.71 0.51
CA ASP A 63 1.97 -20.28 1.60
C ASP A 63 1.40 -19.06 2.33
N LEU A 64 0.83 -18.09 1.60
CA LEU A 64 0.09 -16.98 2.21
C LEU A 64 -1.09 -17.48 3.05
N ALA A 65 -1.91 -18.39 2.50
CA ALA A 65 -3.03 -18.96 3.22
C ALA A 65 -2.58 -19.74 4.46
N HIS A 66 -1.45 -20.43 4.40
CA HIS A 66 -0.88 -21.12 5.55
C HIS A 66 -0.45 -20.11 6.62
N TYR A 67 0.32 -19.09 6.25
CA TYR A 67 0.77 -18.01 7.14
C TYR A 67 -0.38 -17.36 7.89
N LEU A 68 -1.43 -16.93 7.17
CA LEU A 68 -2.61 -16.29 7.77
C LEU A 68 -3.36 -17.21 8.73
N ARG A 69 -3.44 -18.52 8.42
CA ARG A 69 -4.12 -19.51 9.27
C ARG A 69 -3.33 -19.87 10.52
N THR A 70 -2.01 -19.77 10.48
CA THR A 70 -1.12 -20.07 11.62
C THR A 70 -0.76 -18.84 12.43
N MET A 71 -1.21 -17.65 12.02
CA MET A 71 -0.90 -16.39 12.70
C MET A 71 -1.48 -16.41 14.12
N THR A 72 -0.63 -16.15 15.11
CA THR A 72 -1.03 -16.02 16.51
C THR A 72 -1.66 -14.66 16.78
N GLU A 73 -2.38 -14.53 17.90
CA GLU A 73 -2.88 -13.22 18.33
C GLU A 73 -1.76 -12.20 18.56
N GLU A 74 -0.60 -12.63 19.03
CA GLU A 74 0.55 -11.75 19.24
C GLU A 74 1.09 -11.21 17.91
N GLN A 75 1.22 -12.06 16.89
CA GLN A 75 1.64 -11.64 15.55
C GLN A 75 0.62 -10.67 14.93
N TYR A 76 -0.67 -10.99 15.04
CA TYR A 76 -1.75 -10.13 14.57
C TYR A 76 -1.73 -8.76 15.27
N ASN A 77 -1.62 -8.74 16.60
CA ASN A 77 -1.54 -7.50 17.37
C ASN A 77 -0.26 -6.71 17.05
N GLY A 78 0.82 -7.41 16.70
CA GLY A 78 2.05 -6.83 16.17
C GLY A 78 1.80 -5.95 14.94
N CYS A 79 0.96 -6.40 14.01
CA CYS A 79 0.56 -5.63 12.82
C CYS A 79 -0.26 -4.38 13.14
N LEU A 80 -0.79 -4.24 14.36
CA LEU A 80 -1.62 -3.11 14.79
C LEU A 80 -0.87 -2.13 15.69
N GLN A 81 0.36 -2.44 16.11
CA GLN A 81 1.13 -1.61 17.06
C GLN A 81 1.34 -0.17 16.58
N TRP A 82 1.47 0.02 15.26
CA TRP A 82 1.63 1.35 14.66
C TRP A 82 0.48 2.31 15.01
N LYS A 83 -0.74 1.80 15.28
CA LYS A 83 -1.90 2.64 15.63
C LYS A 83 -1.72 3.41 16.94
N ALA A 84 -0.77 3.01 17.78
CA ALA A 84 -0.42 3.78 18.97
C ALA A 84 0.31 5.09 18.64
N SER A 85 0.92 5.20 17.47
CA SER A 85 1.76 6.35 17.06
C SER A 85 1.23 7.08 15.82
N TYR A 86 0.40 6.43 15.01
CA TYR A 86 -0.15 7.01 13.79
C TYR A 86 -1.67 6.85 13.71
N ARG A 87 -2.28 7.70 12.89
CA ARG A 87 -3.70 7.65 12.53
C ARG A 87 -3.84 7.88 11.04
N VAL A 88 -4.83 7.24 10.42
CA VAL A 88 -5.20 7.53 9.03
C VAL A 88 -5.81 8.92 8.98
N LEU A 89 -5.30 9.77 8.10
CA LEU A 89 -5.81 11.13 7.87
C LEU A 89 -6.32 11.20 6.44
N TYR A 90 -7.61 11.53 6.30
CA TYR A 90 -8.13 12.03 5.04
C TYR A 90 -7.86 13.52 5.00
N ALA A 91 -6.80 13.90 4.30
CA ALA A 91 -6.61 15.29 4.01
C ALA A 91 -7.66 15.73 2.97
N ASN A 92 -8.09 16.98 3.06
CA ASN A 92 -8.79 17.56 1.92
C ASN A 92 -7.72 17.82 0.85
N ASP A 93 -7.76 17.02 -0.23
CA ASP A 93 -6.79 17.07 -1.31
C ASP A 93 -6.67 18.49 -1.90
N ASP A 94 -7.75 19.28 -1.92
CA ASP A 94 -7.72 20.66 -2.39
C ASP A 94 -6.88 21.56 -1.48
N CYS A 95 -6.98 21.37 -0.16
CA CYS A 95 -6.21 22.14 0.82
C CYS A 95 -4.73 21.77 0.79
N VAL A 96 -4.42 20.47 0.71
CA VAL A 96 -3.03 19.99 0.62
C VAL A 96 -2.38 20.46 -0.67
N LEU A 97 -3.11 20.35 -1.79
CA LEU A 97 -2.64 20.86 -3.07
C LEU A 97 -2.42 22.37 -3.02
N CYS A 98 -3.36 23.14 -2.44
CA CYS A 98 -3.19 24.58 -2.25
C CYS A 98 -1.98 24.93 -1.39
N GLU A 99 -1.73 24.19 -0.32
CA GLU A 99 -0.57 24.40 0.56
C GLU A 99 0.73 24.10 -0.20
N LEU A 100 0.81 22.96 -0.89
CA LEU A 100 1.97 22.59 -1.70
C LEU A 100 2.25 23.61 -2.82
N LEU A 101 1.22 24.10 -3.50
CA LEU A 101 1.36 25.10 -4.57
C LEU A 101 1.84 26.47 -4.04
N HIS A 102 1.53 26.80 -2.79
CA HIS A 102 2.01 28.04 -2.16
C HIS A 102 3.30 27.85 -1.34
N ASP A 103 3.80 26.62 -1.21
CA ASP A 103 5.07 26.37 -0.56
C ASP A 103 6.23 26.90 -1.44
N SER A 104 6.95 27.86 -0.88
CA SER A 104 8.07 28.51 -1.55
C SER A 104 9.22 27.55 -1.88
N ALA A 105 9.37 26.45 -1.15
CA ALA A 105 10.38 25.42 -1.40
C ALA A 105 9.96 24.50 -2.55
N TYR A 106 8.67 24.17 -2.65
CA TYR A 106 8.12 23.44 -3.80
C TYR A 106 8.23 24.24 -5.09
N THR A 107 7.87 25.53 -5.06
CA THR A 107 7.96 26.44 -6.22
C THR A 107 9.40 26.77 -6.63
N ARG A 108 10.39 26.60 -5.74
CA ARG A 108 11.83 26.73 -6.04
C ARG A 108 12.46 25.46 -6.63
N GLY A 109 11.70 24.36 -6.74
CA GLY A 109 12.22 23.08 -7.25
C GLY A 109 13.19 22.39 -6.29
N GLU A 110 13.19 22.77 -5.01
CA GLU A 110 13.83 21.99 -3.96
C GLU A 110 13.02 20.69 -3.85
N GLN A 111 13.66 19.54 -4.06
CA GLN A 111 12.99 18.25 -4.27
C GLN A 111 12.33 17.76 -2.97
N ILE A 112 11.08 18.16 -2.73
CA ILE A 112 10.30 17.82 -1.53
C ILE A 112 9.42 16.59 -1.76
N LEU A 113 9.13 16.25 -3.02
CA LEU A 113 8.35 15.06 -3.36
C LEU A 113 9.22 13.79 -3.39
N PRO A 114 8.62 12.60 -3.15
CA PRO A 114 9.29 11.33 -3.35
C PRO A 114 9.97 11.28 -4.73
N PRO A 115 11.10 10.56 -4.87
CA PRO A 115 11.88 10.50 -6.12
C PRO A 115 11.05 10.12 -7.35
N SER A 116 9.94 9.42 -7.17
CA SER A 116 9.04 9.01 -8.26
C SER A 116 8.41 10.18 -9.02
N TYR A 117 8.24 11.34 -8.38
CA TYR A 117 7.70 12.55 -8.99
C TYR A 117 8.78 13.52 -9.51
N GLY A 118 10.05 13.28 -9.19
CA GLY A 118 11.19 14.17 -9.50
C GLY A 118 11.66 14.15 -10.97
N GLY A 119 10.89 13.56 -11.87
CA GLY A 119 11.26 13.36 -13.27
C GLY A 119 10.07 13.47 -14.22
N ASN A 120 10.36 13.41 -15.53
CA ASN A 120 9.40 13.51 -16.64
C ASN A 120 8.07 12.79 -16.32
N TYR A 121 7.03 13.59 -16.01
CA TYR A 121 5.71 13.08 -15.63
C TYR A 121 5.14 12.13 -16.68
N SER A 122 5.28 12.46 -17.97
CA SER A 122 4.80 11.59 -19.04
C SER A 122 5.51 10.24 -19.05
N LYS A 123 6.79 10.20 -18.68
CA LYS A 123 7.51 8.94 -18.53
C LYS A 123 6.96 8.14 -17.34
N TRP A 124 6.83 8.76 -16.16
CA TRP A 124 6.25 8.10 -14.99
C TRP A 124 4.84 7.57 -15.28
N TRP A 125 3.97 8.40 -15.86
CA TRP A 125 2.59 8.03 -16.17
C TRP A 125 2.48 6.83 -17.12
N ASN A 126 3.35 6.77 -18.14
CA ASN A 126 3.29 5.71 -19.14
C ASN A 126 4.02 4.42 -18.70
N ASP A 127 5.03 4.53 -17.84
CA ASP A 127 5.88 3.40 -17.44
C ASP A 127 5.58 2.88 -16.01
N SER A 128 4.67 3.51 -15.26
CA SER A 128 4.42 3.15 -13.85
C SER A 128 3.74 1.80 -13.69
N CYS A 129 3.00 1.34 -14.69
CA CYS A 129 2.22 0.11 -14.59
C CYS A 129 3.00 -1.10 -15.09
N HIS A 130 3.25 -2.04 -14.18
CA HIS A 130 4.03 -3.26 -14.40
C HIS A 130 3.10 -4.40 -14.77
N ASN A 131 3.13 -4.80 -16.04
CA ASN A 131 2.44 -6.03 -16.45
C ASN A 131 3.20 -7.29 -16.01
N ASP A 132 4.49 -7.18 -15.68
CA ASP A 132 5.39 -8.31 -15.44
C ASP A 132 5.04 -9.10 -14.19
N LEU A 133 4.55 -8.45 -13.12
CA LEU A 133 4.09 -9.12 -11.90
C LEU A 133 2.87 -10.02 -12.15
N ILE A 134 2.02 -9.67 -13.13
CA ILE A 134 0.91 -10.53 -13.58
C ILE A 134 1.45 -11.75 -14.35
N TYR A 135 2.54 -11.58 -15.10
CA TYR A 135 3.16 -12.67 -15.86
C TYR A 135 4.03 -13.60 -15.02
N GLU A 136 4.73 -13.11 -13.99
CA GLU A 136 5.51 -13.94 -13.06
C GLU A 136 4.62 -14.87 -12.23
N LEU A 137 3.44 -14.42 -11.82
CA LEU A 137 2.42 -15.28 -11.18
C LEU A 137 1.85 -16.33 -12.15
N LYS A 138 1.76 -16.02 -13.45
CA LYS A 138 1.40 -17.01 -14.48
C LYS A 138 2.54 -18.02 -14.75
N GLY A 139 3.78 -17.73 -14.32
CA GLY A 139 5.00 -18.45 -14.68
C GLY A 139 5.50 -19.52 -13.70
N LYS A 140 4.88 -19.72 -12.52
CA LYS A 140 5.37 -20.71 -11.53
C LYS A 140 4.36 -21.76 -11.05
N GLY A 141 3.20 -21.85 -11.67
CA GLY A 141 2.25 -22.93 -11.41
C GLY A 141 0.86 -22.50 -11.85
N GLY A 142 0.28 -23.24 -12.80
CA GLY A 142 -1.13 -23.10 -13.12
C GLY A 142 -1.99 -23.26 -11.87
N TRP A 143 -3.12 -22.54 -11.85
CA TRP A 143 -4.17 -22.65 -10.84
C TRP A 143 -4.54 -24.11 -10.53
#